data_AF-A0A1I5C702-F1
#
_entry.id   AF-A0A1I5C702-F1
#
_cell.length_a   1.000
_cell.length_b   1.000
_cell.length_c   1.000
_cell.angle_alpha   90.00
_cell.angle_beta   90.00
_cell.angle_gamma   90.00
#
_symmetry.space_group_name_H-M   'P 1'
#
loop_
_entity.id
_entity.type
_entity.pdbx_description
1 polymer ?
#
loop_
_entity_poly.entity_id
_entity_poly.type
_entity_poly.pdbx_seq_one_letter_code
_entity_poly.pdbx_strand_id
1 'polypeptide(L)'
;MTEHDEFAAQVVPFAGRWHVIHDLDLARLIAAHARLRNVCDRLEACADALPGRLPDAETEAVCRDLRDVLVSHPRDENAMIDALFARGFGDPLTAVVAIRMRARHVSDVIQAEDILAALSGVSAPCAEAFGYMLRSFFGGCRQAMDFTQLAVLTLGAGRLTHGARDMLVRGLCERSAV
;
A
#
# COMPACT_ATOMS: atom_id res chain seq x y z
N MET A 1 -29.41 21.68 55.16
CA MET A 1 -30.08 20.42 54.79
C MET A 1 -30.12 20.40 53.27
N THR A 2 -29.07 19.98 52.55
CA THR A 2 -28.73 18.57 52.19
C THR A 2 -30.00 17.79 51.81
N GLU A 3 -30.15 17.18 50.64
CA GLU A 3 -29.23 16.52 49.70
C GLU A 3 -29.96 16.35 48.34
N HIS A 4 -29.27 16.52 47.21
CA HIS A 4 -28.97 15.46 46.23
C HIS A 4 -30.14 14.55 45.83
N ASP A 5 -30.52 14.57 44.55
CA ASP A 5 -30.13 13.45 43.68
C ASP A 5 -30.16 13.86 42.20
N GLU A 6 -28.98 14.27 41.72
CA GLU A 6 -28.69 14.58 40.33
C GLU A 6 -27.91 13.40 39.74
N PHE A 7 -28.59 12.28 39.52
CA PHE A 7 -28.04 11.15 38.77
C PHE A 7 -29.09 10.63 37.80
N ALA A 8 -29.40 11.46 36.80
CA ALA A 8 -29.91 10.95 35.55
C ALA A 8 -28.86 9.99 35.00
N ALA A 9 -29.12 8.69 35.14
CA ALA A 9 -28.29 7.62 34.65
C ALA A 9 -28.01 7.84 33.16
N GLN A 10 -26.84 8.43 32.88
CA GLN A 10 -26.35 8.59 31.54
C GLN A 10 -25.99 7.18 31.06
N VAL A 11 -26.93 6.57 30.35
CA VAL A 11 -26.69 5.32 29.63
C VAL A 11 -25.61 5.62 28.62
N VAL A 12 -24.35 5.35 28.99
CA VAL A 12 -23.24 5.33 28.05
C VAL A 12 -23.59 4.28 27.01
N PRO A 13 -23.79 4.66 25.74
CA PRO A 13 -24.05 3.67 24.70
C PRO A 13 -22.84 2.75 24.71
N PHE A 14 -23.06 1.46 24.97
CA PHE A 14 -22.02 0.44 24.86
C PHE A 14 -21.40 0.59 23.47
N ALA A 15 -20.22 1.21 23.43
CA ALA A 15 -19.51 1.52 22.22
C ALA A 15 -19.33 0.21 21.47
N GLY A 16 -19.95 0.14 20.28
CA GLY A 16 -19.99 -1.05 19.47
C GLY A 16 -18.58 -1.62 19.31
N ARG A 17 -18.40 -2.88 19.71
CA ARG A 17 -17.18 -3.70 19.65
C ARG A 17 -16.20 -3.16 18.59
N TRP A 18 -15.19 -2.40 19.03
CA TRP A 18 -14.11 -1.95 18.15
C TRP A 18 -13.40 -3.19 17.61
N HIS A 19 -13.34 -3.31 16.29
CA HIS A 19 -12.60 -4.40 15.66
C HIS A 19 -11.12 -4.21 16.01
N VAL A 20 -10.62 -5.12 16.83
CA VAL A 20 -9.19 -5.23 17.16
C VAL A 20 -8.49 -5.78 15.93
N ILE A 21 -7.42 -5.12 15.51
CA ILE A 21 -6.63 -5.44 14.34
C ILE A 21 -5.50 -6.37 14.76
N HIS A 22 -5.58 -7.61 14.29
CA HIS A 22 -4.61 -8.66 14.55
C HIS A 22 -3.59 -8.76 13.42
N ASP A 23 -2.46 -9.40 13.70
CA ASP A 23 -1.42 -9.75 12.74
C ASP A 23 -1.96 -10.52 11.53
N LEU A 24 -2.95 -11.40 11.73
CA LEU A 24 -3.64 -12.10 10.64
C LEU A 24 -4.37 -11.15 9.66
N ASP A 25 -4.95 -10.06 10.17
CA ASP A 25 -5.64 -9.06 9.34
C ASP A 25 -4.63 -8.30 8.46
N LEU A 26 -3.39 -8.15 8.95
CA LEU A 26 -2.30 -7.48 8.23
C LEU A 26 -1.50 -8.42 7.33
N ALA A 27 -1.53 -9.72 7.57
CA ALA A 27 -0.73 -10.70 6.82
C ALA A 27 -0.94 -10.61 5.30
N ARG A 28 -2.19 -10.38 4.86
CA ARG A 28 -2.52 -10.19 3.43
C ARG A 28 -1.88 -8.93 2.85
N LEU A 29 -1.92 -7.82 3.57
CA LEU A 29 -1.30 -6.56 3.16
C LEU A 29 0.22 -6.72 3.04
N ILE A 30 0.85 -7.32 4.06
CA ILE A 30 2.30 -7.54 4.07
C ILE A 30 2.73 -8.47 2.93
N ALA A 31 1.96 -9.53 2.66
CA ALA A 31 2.23 -10.42 1.53
C ALA A 31 2.07 -9.70 0.18
N ALA A 32 1.06 -8.84 0.03
CA ALA A 32 0.89 -8.03 -1.18
C ALA A 32 2.05 -7.05 -1.39
N HIS A 33 2.49 -6.36 -0.32
CA HIS A 33 3.65 -5.47 -0.36
C HIS A 33 4.94 -6.23 -0.71
N ALA A 34 5.11 -7.46 -0.21
CA ALA A 34 6.27 -8.29 -0.56
C ALA A 34 6.28 -8.68 -2.05
N ARG A 35 5.12 -8.95 -2.65
CA ARG A 35 5.00 -9.19 -4.10
C ARG A 35 5.31 -7.93 -4.90
N LEU A 36 4.73 -6.79 -4.54
CA LEU A 36 5.00 -5.51 -5.21
C LEU A 36 6.49 -5.14 -5.12
N ARG A 37 7.12 -5.38 -3.97
CA ARG A 37 8.57 -5.17 -3.79
C ARG A 37 9.40 -6.01 -4.76
N ASN A 38 9.12 -7.30 -4.89
CA ASN A 38 9.83 -8.16 -5.85
C ASN A 38 9.71 -7.61 -7.27
N VAL A 39 8.53 -7.12 -7.68
CA VAL A 39 8.37 -6.47 -9.00
C VAL A 39 9.20 -5.19 -9.09
N CYS A 40 9.20 -4.36 -8.06
CA CYS A 40 10.03 -3.14 -8.01
C CYS A 40 11.51 -3.46 -8.18
N ASP A 41 12.02 -4.48 -7.50
CA ASP A 41 13.43 -4.87 -7.54
C ASP A 41 13.84 -5.39 -8.92
N ARG A 42 12.94 -6.12 -9.59
CA ARG A 42 13.14 -6.56 -10.98
C ARG A 42 13.13 -5.37 -11.95
N LEU A 43 12.24 -4.39 -11.77
CA LEU A 43 12.21 -3.18 -12.60
C LEU A 43 13.43 -2.28 -12.37
N GLU A 44 13.98 -2.26 -11.16
CA GLU A 44 15.23 -1.57 -10.86
C GLU A 44 16.41 -2.23 -11.58
N ALA A 45 16.49 -3.57 -11.56
CA ALA A 45 17.47 -4.30 -12.36
C ALA A 45 17.33 -4.02 -13.86
N CYS A 46 16.10 -3.91 -14.39
CA CYS A 46 15.87 -3.44 -15.77
C CYS A 46 16.49 -2.05 -16.00
N ALA A 47 16.24 -1.11 -15.08
CA ALA A 47 16.66 0.27 -15.20
C ALA A 47 18.18 0.46 -15.10
N ASP A 48 18.86 -0.43 -14.38
CA ASP A 48 20.31 -0.43 -14.20
C ASP A 48 21.03 -1.15 -15.36
N ALA A 49 20.35 -2.04 -16.08
CA ALA A 49 20.88 -2.70 -17.27
C ALA A 49 20.87 -1.81 -18.53
N LEU A 50 20.22 -0.64 -18.49
CA LEU A 50 20.14 0.28 -19.63
C LEU A 50 21.51 0.90 -19.97
N PRO A 51 21.82 1.13 -21.27
CA PRO A 51 20.97 0.98 -22.45
C PRO A 51 20.91 -0.46 -23.01
N GLY A 52 21.51 -1.44 -22.31
CA GLY A 52 21.36 -2.84 -22.65
C GLY A 52 19.91 -3.32 -22.54
N ARG A 53 19.66 -4.53 -23.06
CA ARG A 53 18.35 -5.17 -22.98
C ARG A 53 18.45 -6.40 -22.09
N LEU A 54 17.46 -6.59 -21.23
CA LEU A 54 17.29 -7.88 -20.55
C LEU A 54 17.01 -9.00 -21.57
N PRO A 55 17.36 -10.25 -21.24
CA PRO A 55 16.92 -11.39 -22.02
C PRO A 55 15.40 -11.38 -22.22
N ASP A 56 14.92 -11.83 -23.38
CA ASP A 56 13.49 -11.79 -23.72
C ASP A 56 12.62 -12.54 -22.69
N ALA A 57 13.10 -13.69 -22.19
CA ALA A 57 12.41 -14.47 -21.16
C ALA A 57 12.25 -13.69 -19.84
N GLU A 58 13.25 -12.89 -19.47
CA GLU A 58 13.20 -12.08 -18.26
C GLU A 58 12.26 -10.90 -18.43
N THR A 59 12.31 -10.24 -19.60
CA THR A 59 11.39 -9.17 -19.99
C THR A 59 9.94 -9.65 -19.94
N GLU A 60 9.66 -10.82 -20.51
CA GLU A 60 8.31 -11.41 -20.49
C GLU A 60 7.84 -11.71 -19.07
N ALA A 61 8.73 -12.26 -18.22
CA ALA A 61 8.43 -12.51 -16.83
C ALA A 61 8.19 -11.21 -16.05
N VAL A 62 8.91 -10.12 -16.33
CA VAL A 62 8.66 -8.80 -15.69
C VAL A 62 7.28 -8.27 -16.10
N CYS A 63 6.96 -8.33 -17.40
CA CYS A 63 5.66 -7.92 -17.91
C CYS A 63 4.50 -8.71 -17.27
N ARG A 64 4.68 -10.02 -17.08
CA ARG A 64 3.66 -10.86 -16.44
C ARG A 64 3.43 -10.44 -14.99
N ASP A 65 4.49 -10.37 -14.20
CA ASP A 65 4.40 -10.03 -12.78
C ASP A 65 3.85 -8.61 -12.58
N LEU A 66 4.23 -7.66 -13.44
CA LEU A 66 3.70 -6.29 -13.41
C LEU A 66 2.19 -6.29 -13.62
N ARG A 67 1.67 -7.00 -14.64
CA ARG A 67 0.22 -7.11 -14.87
C ARG A 67 -0.51 -7.75 -13.69
N ASP A 68 0.05 -8.82 -13.12
CA ASP A 68 -0.56 -9.52 -12.00
C ASP A 68 -0.65 -8.64 -10.75
N VAL A 69 0.40 -7.87 -10.47
CA VAL A 69 0.42 -6.94 -9.33
C VAL A 69 -0.53 -5.77 -9.55
N LEU A 70 -0.65 -5.23 -10.77
CA LEU A 70 -1.59 -4.14 -11.08
C LEU A 70 -3.06 -4.49 -10.81
N VAL A 71 -3.44 -5.74 -11.04
CA VAL A 71 -4.82 -6.19 -10.80
C VAL A 71 -5.04 -6.56 -9.34
N SER A 72 -4.11 -7.32 -8.76
CA SER A 72 -4.31 -7.89 -7.42
C SER A 72 -4.05 -6.90 -6.29
N HIS A 73 -3.02 -6.06 -6.41
CA HIS A 73 -2.58 -5.21 -5.30
C HIS A 73 -3.58 -4.11 -4.91
N PRO A 74 -4.07 -3.25 -5.83
CA PRO A 74 -5.06 -2.24 -5.49
C PRO A 74 -6.35 -2.84 -4.94
N ARG A 75 -6.78 -3.98 -5.50
CA ARG A 75 -8.01 -4.66 -5.05
C ARG A 75 -7.87 -5.17 -3.62
N ASP A 76 -6.80 -5.91 -3.35
CA ASP A 76 -6.57 -6.53 -2.04
C ASP A 76 -6.32 -5.46 -0.97
N GLU A 77 -5.60 -4.38 -1.30
CA GLU A 77 -5.32 -3.27 -0.39
C GLU A 77 -6.58 -2.42 -0.12
N ASN A 78 -7.36 -2.07 -1.14
CA ASN A 78 -8.60 -1.31 -0.93
C ASN A 78 -9.63 -2.09 -0.12
N ALA A 79 -9.77 -3.39 -0.37
CA ALA A 79 -10.67 -4.24 0.42
C ALA A 79 -10.23 -4.29 1.90
N MET A 80 -8.93 -4.28 2.15
CA MET A 80 -8.36 -4.27 3.51
C MET A 80 -8.54 -2.92 4.19
N ILE A 81 -8.27 -1.80 3.51
CA ILE A 81 -8.54 -0.44 4.00
C ILE A 81 -10.02 -0.29 4.35
N ASP A 82 -10.91 -0.74 3.46
CA ASP A 82 -12.34 -0.66 3.68
C ASP A 82 -12.75 -1.51 4.90
N ALA A 83 -12.22 -2.72 5.05
CA ALA A 83 -12.49 -3.56 6.22
C ALA A 83 -11.97 -2.94 7.53
N LEU A 84 -10.74 -2.40 7.53
CA LEU A 84 -10.13 -1.80 8.70
C LEU A 84 -10.77 -0.47 9.09
N PHE A 85 -11.25 0.31 8.12
CA PHE A 85 -11.70 1.68 8.33
C PHE A 85 -13.18 1.92 8.01
N ALA A 86 -13.97 0.87 7.73
CA ALA A 86 -15.41 0.96 7.46
C ALA A 86 -16.18 1.87 8.44
N ARG A 87 -15.88 1.77 9.74
CA ARG A 87 -16.48 2.60 10.80
C ARG A 87 -15.76 3.91 11.06
N GLY A 88 -14.54 4.07 10.54
CA GLY A 88 -13.71 5.26 10.64
C GLY A 88 -13.92 6.25 9.50
N PHE A 89 -14.62 5.91 8.41
CA PHE A 89 -14.87 6.86 7.31
C PHE A 89 -15.72 8.08 7.69
N GLY A 90 -16.38 8.07 8.86
CA GLY A 90 -16.99 9.28 9.43
C GLY A 90 -15.98 10.29 9.97
N ASP A 91 -14.74 9.87 10.24
CA ASP A 91 -13.62 10.74 10.57
C ASP A 91 -13.00 11.34 9.27
N PRO A 92 -12.95 12.68 9.13
CA PRO A 92 -12.44 13.33 7.93
C PRO A 92 -11.00 12.94 7.58
N LEU A 93 -10.14 12.71 8.57
CA LEU A 93 -8.75 12.33 8.33
C LEU A 93 -8.66 10.95 7.67
N THR A 94 -9.38 9.97 8.22
CA THR A 94 -9.45 8.61 7.68
C THR A 94 -9.96 8.61 6.24
N ALA A 95 -11.00 9.40 5.94
CA ALA A 95 -11.53 9.55 4.58
C ALA A 95 -10.49 10.13 3.61
N VAL A 96 -9.79 11.22 4.00
CA VAL A 96 -8.76 11.84 3.17
C VAL A 96 -7.58 10.91 2.91
N VAL A 97 -7.13 10.15 3.93
CA VAL A 97 -6.05 9.18 3.79
C VAL A 97 -6.43 8.06 2.81
N ALA A 98 -7.64 7.50 2.92
CA ALA A 98 -8.11 6.47 2.00
C ALA A 98 -8.23 6.99 0.55
N ILE A 99 -8.71 8.23 0.37
CA ILE A 99 -8.74 8.88 -0.96
C ILE A 99 -7.32 9.01 -1.53
N ARG A 100 -6.34 9.41 -0.69
CA ARG A 100 -4.94 9.54 -1.10
C ARG A 100 -4.35 8.20 -1.57
N MET A 101 -4.63 7.10 -0.86
CA MET A 101 -4.20 5.75 -1.24
C MET A 101 -4.79 5.32 -2.58
N ARG A 102 -6.11 5.49 -2.76
CA ARG A 102 -6.80 5.13 -4.01
C ARG A 102 -6.30 5.96 -5.19
N ALA A 103 -6.12 7.27 -5.00
CA ALA A 103 -5.55 8.14 -6.03
C ALA A 103 -4.15 7.70 -6.45
N ARG A 104 -3.37 7.18 -5.49
CA ARG A 104 -2.05 6.64 -5.76
C ARG A 104 -2.11 5.37 -6.63
N HIS A 105 -3.01 4.44 -6.33
CA HIS A 105 -3.23 3.25 -7.16
C HIS A 105 -3.58 3.60 -8.60
N VAL A 106 -4.43 4.61 -8.82
CA VAL A 106 -4.77 5.06 -10.18
C VAL A 106 -3.52 5.55 -10.93
N SER A 107 -2.66 6.32 -10.26
CA SER A 107 -1.40 6.79 -10.84
C SER A 107 -0.46 5.63 -11.17
N ASP A 108 -0.41 4.60 -10.30
CA ASP A 108 0.46 3.44 -10.50
C ASP A 108 0.00 2.60 -11.70
N VAL A 109 -1.31 2.44 -11.89
CA VAL A 109 -1.87 1.76 -13.07
C VAL A 109 -1.47 2.47 -14.35
N ILE A 110 -1.62 3.80 -14.43
CA ILE A 110 -1.26 4.57 -15.63
C ILE A 110 0.23 4.43 -15.94
N GLN A 111 1.11 4.63 -14.95
CA GLN A 111 2.55 4.52 -15.17
C GLN A 111 2.98 3.12 -15.58
N ALA A 112 2.34 2.09 -15.04
CA ALA A 112 2.67 0.72 -15.38
C ALA A 112 2.21 0.34 -16.79
N GLU A 113 1.07 0.83 -17.26
CA GLU A 113 0.64 0.67 -18.66
C GLU A 113 1.66 1.30 -19.61
N ASP A 114 2.18 2.49 -19.30
CA ASP A 114 3.24 3.13 -20.09
C ASP A 114 4.53 2.29 -20.12
N ILE A 115 4.90 1.68 -18.98
CA ILE A 115 6.05 0.76 -18.89
C ILE A 115 5.80 -0.51 -19.70
N LEU A 116 4.59 -1.10 -19.64
CA LEU A 116 4.22 -2.28 -20.41
C LEU A 116 4.24 -1.98 -21.92
N ALA A 117 3.79 -0.80 -22.34
CA ALA A 117 3.87 -0.35 -23.72
C ALA A 117 5.34 -0.22 -24.19
N ALA A 118 6.23 0.28 -23.34
CA ALA A 118 7.65 0.35 -23.64
C ALA A 118 8.31 -1.04 -23.72
N LEU A 119 8.03 -1.93 -22.78
CA LEU A 119 8.60 -3.30 -22.75
C LEU A 119 8.10 -4.18 -23.90
N SER A 120 6.88 -3.96 -24.37
CA SER A 120 6.30 -4.67 -25.52
C SER A 120 6.69 -4.07 -26.88
N GLY A 121 7.37 -2.92 -26.89
CA GLY A 121 7.77 -2.22 -28.12
C GLY A 121 6.65 -1.42 -28.79
N VAL A 122 5.48 -1.28 -28.15
CA VAL A 122 4.41 -0.38 -28.60
C VAL A 122 4.84 1.08 -28.49
N SER A 123 5.61 1.39 -27.44
CA SER A 123 6.32 2.65 -27.27
C SER A 123 7.83 2.38 -27.29
N ALA A 124 8.61 3.33 -27.80
CA ALA A 124 10.06 3.22 -27.91
C ALA A 124 10.76 4.48 -27.35
N PRO A 125 10.62 4.76 -26.04
CA PRO A 125 11.37 5.85 -25.41
C PRO A 125 12.88 5.62 -25.52
N CYS A 126 13.67 6.69 -25.52
CA CYS A 126 15.13 6.55 -25.38
C CYS A 126 15.47 5.94 -24.01
N ALA A 127 16.67 5.35 -23.89
CA ALA A 127 17.10 4.66 -22.66
C ALA A 127 17.01 5.56 -21.42
N GLU A 128 17.33 6.84 -21.54
CA GLU A 128 17.23 7.81 -20.44
C GLU A 128 15.79 8.02 -19.99
N ALA A 129 14.87 8.25 -20.93
CA ALA A 129 13.45 8.42 -20.64
C ALA A 129 12.85 7.15 -20.03
N PHE A 130 13.21 5.97 -20.56
CA PHE A 130 12.72 4.71 -20.02
C PHE A 130 13.26 4.45 -18.61
N GLY A 131 14.56 4.71 -18.39
CA GLY A 131 15.17 4.63 -17.07
C GLY A 131 14.52 5.57 -16.05
N TYR A 132 14.07 6.76 -16.48
CA TYR A 132 13.30 7.68 -15.64
C TYR A 132 11.90 7.14 -15.31
N MET A 133 11.20 6.58 -16.30
CA MET A 133 9.87 5.98 -16.08
C MET A 133 9.93 4.85 -15.06
N LEU A 134 10.89 3.93 -15.20
CA LEU A 134 11.10 2.82 -14.28
C LEU A 134 11.40 3.33 -12.85
N ARG A 135 12.37 4.24 -12.71
CA ARG A 135 12.77 4.82 -11.41
C ARG A 135 11.62 5.57 -10.72
N SER A 136 10.83 6.31 -11.49
CA SER A 136 9.64 7.00 -10.97
C SER A 136 8.60 6.00 -10.45
N PHE A 137 8.36 4.93 -11.19
CA PHE A 137 7.39 3.91 -10.82
C PHE A 137 7.79 3.16 -9.55
N PHE A 138 8.96 2.49 -9.55
CA PHE A 138 9.35 1.68 -8.39
C PHE A 138 9.64 2.53 -7.15
N GLY A 139 10.23 3.71 -7.30
CA GLY A 139 10.46 4.65 -6.20
C GLY A 139 9.14 5.11 -5.61
N GLY A 140 8.16 5.39 -6.47
CA GLY A 140 6.81 5.66 -6.05
C GLY A 140 6.19 4.48 -5.29
N CYS A 141 6.17 3.27 -5.84
CA CYS A 141 5.54 2.10 -5.21
C CYS A 141 6.11 1.84 -3.81
N ARG A 142 7.42 2.00 -3.62
CA ARG A 142 8.09 1.90 -2.31
C ARG A 142 7.53 2.93 -1.32
N GLN A 143 7.40 4.19 -1.72
CA GLN A 143 6.80 5.23 -0.88
C GLN A 143 5.32 4.97 -0.57
N ALA A 144 4.56 4.39 -1.52
CA ALA A 144 3.16 4.04 -1.29
C ALA A 144 3.03 2.93 -0.23
N MET A 145 3.88 1.91 -0.29
CA MET A 145 3.92 0.84 0.71
C MET A 145 4.21 1.38 2.13
N ASP A 146 5.14 2.32 2.25
CA ASP A 146 5.45 2.99 3.52
C ASP A 146 4.27 3.82 4.02
N PHE A 147 3.69 4.61 3.12
CA PHE A 147 2.53 5.44 3.44
C PHE A 147 1.36 4.59 3.96
N THR A 148 1.05 3.46 3.32
CA THR A 148 -0.02 2.58 3.78
C THR A 148 0.26 1.98 5.16
N GLN A 149 1.47 1.49 5.41
CA GLN A 149 1.80 0.92 6.71
C GLN A 149 1.79 1.98 7.83
N LEU A 150 2.27 3.19 7.55
CA LEU A 150 2.21 4.32 8.48
C LEU A 150 0.77 4.76 8.76
N ALA A 151 -0.09 4.79 7.74
CA ALA A 151 -1.49 5.11 7.90
C ALA A 151 -2.22 4.06 8.75
N VAL A 152 -1.96 2.77 8.53
CA VAL A 152 -2.51 1.70 9.39
C VAL A 152 -2.02 1.83 10.82
N LEU A 153 -0.72 2.09 11.03
CA LEU A 153 -0.16 2.34 12.36
C LEU A 153 -0.82 3.52 13.08
N THR A 154 -1.07 4.61 12.34
CA THR A 154 -1.56 5.87 12.91
C THR A 154 -3.06 5.84 13.15
N LEU A 155 -3.85 5.52 12.12
CA LEU A 155 -5.31 5.48 12.19
C LEU A 155 -5.84 4.23 12.93
N GLY A 156 -5.01 3.19 13.02
CA GLY A 156 -5.30 1.96 13.75
C GLY A 156 -4.73 1.92 15.17
N ALA A 157 -4.01 2.95 15.63
CA ALA A 157 -3.19 2.89 16.85
C ALA A 157 -3.92 2.34 18.09
N GLY A 158 -5.17 2.78 18.33
CA GLY A 158 -5.98 2.31 19.47
C GLY A 158 -6.64 0.95 19.30
N ARG A 159 -6.46 0.31 18.14
CA ARG A 159 -7.10 -0.96 17.74
C ARG A 159 -6.09 -2.04 17.39
N LEU A 160 -4.83 -1.70 17.17
CA LEU A 160 -3.77 -2.65 16.86
C LEU A 160 -3.37 -3.46 18.09
N THR A 161 -3.29 -4.78 17.92
CA THR A 161 -2.56 -5.62 18.86
C THR A 161 -1.06 -5.30 18.85
N HIS A 162 -0.35 -5.69 19.90
CA HIS A 162 1.11 -5.53 19.97
C HIS A 162 1.81 -6.24 18.80
N GLY A 163 1.41 -7.48 18.47
CA GLY A 163 1.97 -8.24 17.35
C GLY A 163 1.73 -7.56 16.00
N ALA A 164 0.52 -7.05 15.76
CA ALA A 164 0.20 -6.27 14.56
C ALA A 164 1.03 -5.00 14.44
N ARG A 165 1.21 -4.25 15.54
CA ARG A 165 2.06 -3.06 15.57
C ARG A 165 3.52 -3.41 15.27
N ASP A 166 4.07 -4.42 15.92
CA ASP A 166 5.47 -4.83 15.74
C ASP A 166 5.75 -5.30 14.31
N MET A 167 4.79 -6.01 13.71
CA MET A 167 4.87 -6.42 12.30
C MET A 167 5.01 -5.23 11.35
N LEU A 168 4.21 -4.18 11.54
CA LEU A 168 4.27 -2.96 10.70
C LEU A 168 5.57 -2.17 10.94
N VAL A 169 5.95 -1.97 12.21
CA VAL A 169 7.18 -1.23 12.56
C VAL A 169 8.41 -1.93 12.03
N ARG A 170 8.52 -3.26 12.20
CA ARG A 170 9.62 -4.05 11.65
C ARG A 170 9.68 -3.91 10.13
N GLY A 171 8.54 -4.04 9.44
CA GLY A 171 8.49 -3.89 8.00
C GLY A 171 8.98 -2.52 7.51
N LEU A 172 8.62 -1.43 8.20
CA LEU A 172 9.09 -0.07 7.90
C LEU A 172 10.60 0.10 8.15
N CYS A 173 11.11 -0.44 9.26
CA CYS A 173 12.54 -0.38 9.58
C CYS A 173 13.38 -1.14 8.56
N GLU A 174 12.95 -2.34 8.16
CA GLU A 174 13.62 -3.14 7.12
C GLU A 174 13.72 -2.39 5.78
N ARG A 175 12.75 -1.54 5.45
CA ARG A 175 12.76 -0.74 4.20
C ARG A 175 13.53 0.57 4.30
N SER A 176 13.75 1.10 5.50
CA SER A 176 14.52 2.33 5.72
C SER A 176 16.04 2.08 5.78
N ALA A 177 16.46 0.81 5.84
CA ALA A 177 17.86 0.40 5.94
C ALA A 177 18.54 0.13 4.57
N VAL A 178 17.81 0.33 3.47
CA VAL A 178 18.26 0.18 2.08
C VAL A 178 18.41 1.55 1.46
#